data_AF-A0A969UZR1-F1
#
_entry.id   AF-A0A969UZR1-F1
#
_cell.length_a   1.000
_cell.length_b   1.000
_cell.length_c   1.000
_cell.angle_alpha   90.00
_cell.angle_beta   90.00
_cell.angle_gamma   90.00
#
_symmetry.space_group_name_H-M   'P 1'
#
loop_
_entity.id
_entity.type
_entity.pdbx_description
1 polymer ?
#
loop_
_entity_poly.entity_id
_entity_poly.type
_entity_poly.pdbx_seq_one_letter_code
_entity_poly.pdbx_strand_id
1 'polypeptide(L)'
;MNPSLARQCAAVTLGLGLSFLNLPIQPVAAQPQNACQSWFRLVQTRDGDPVLLRANPNGAVIGRVNNGHEVLFNGGDRTGAWANITLKGGKTGWVADRFLGRHPADTAQFTGQYRIKTLDGDSVALRANAGLRGKAIASLKPGDLVTQVKTVGEWIQVKTSTGQLGFISSQYLVCR
;
A
#
# COMPACT_ATOMS: atom_id res chain seq x y z
N MET A 1 -19.44 27.13 -10.71
CA MET A 1 -20.45 27.46 -9.68
C MET A 1 -20.51 26.30 -8.70
N ASN A 2 -20.45 26.65 -7.40
CA ASN A 2 -20.57 25.84 -6.18
C ASN A 2 -19.39 24.94 -5.72
N PRO A 3 -19.22 24.79 -4.38
CA PRO A 3 -18.02 25.26 -3.67
C PRO A 3 -17.57 24.29 -2.53
N SER A 4 -16.65 24.76 -1.68
CA SER A 4 -16.57 24.50 -0.22
C SER A 4 -16.43 23.05 0.28
N LEU A 5 -15.32 22.77 0.97
CA LEU A 5 -15.33 22.38 2.40
C LEU A 5 -13.88 22.21 2.90
N ALA A 6 -13.29 23.30 3.39
CA ALA A 6 -12.16 23.21 4.31
C ALA A 6 -12.69 23.61 5.71
N ARG A 7 -12.85 22.61 6.57
CA ARG A 7 -13.16 22.82 8.00
C ARG A 7 -11.91 23.29 8.71
N GLN A 8 -12.06 24.41 9.41
CA GLN A 8 -11.13 24.97 10.39
C GLN A 8 -11.04 24.07 11.63
N CYS A 9 -9.84 23.97 12.18
CA CYS A 9 -9.64 23.79 13.63
C CYS A 9 -8.78 24.97 14.11
N ALA A 10 -9.41 25.83 14.93
CA ALA A 10 -8.76 26.84 15.78
C ALA A 10 -8.00 26.13 16.92
N ALA A 11 -7.15 26.70 17.75
CA ALA A 11 -6.69 28.06 18.08
C ALA A 11 -5.29 27.87 18.70
N VAL A 12 -4.60 28.93 19.14
CA VAL A 12 -4.02 29.07 20.50
C VAL A 12 -3.01 30.24 20.56
N THR A 13 -3.36 31.18 21.45
CA THR A 13 -2.58 32.21 22.18
C THR A 13 -1.82 33.34 21.49
N LEU A 14 -2.22 34.55 21.93
CA LEU A 14 -1.44 35.79 22.06
C LEU A 14 -0.10 35.57 22.77
N GLY A 15 0.93 36.33 22.37
CA GLY A 15 2.06 36.64 23.25
C GLY A 15 3.42 36.88 22.58
N LEU A 16 3.56 38.03 21.90
CA LEU A 16 4.77 38.83 21.68
C LEU A 16 6.10 38.13 21.25
N GLY A 17 6.48 38.37 19.98
CA GLY A 17 7.83 38.87 19.67
C GLY A 17 8.90 37.86 19.26
N LEU A 18 8.70 37.13 18.15
CA LEU A 18 9.79 36.52 17.39
C LEU A 18 9.63 36.94 15.93
N SER A 19 10.65 37.59 15.36
CA SER A 19 10.71 37.92 13.95
C SER A 19 10.70 36.63 13.13
N PHE A 20 9.53 36.22 12.65
CA PHE A 20 9.40 35.11 11.72
C PHE A 20 9.97 35.57 10.38
N LEU A 21 11.17 35.11 10.03
CA LEU A 21 11.61 35.07 8.64
C LEU A 21 10.54 34.30 7.86
N ASN A 22 9.76 35.03 7.06
CA ASN A 22 8.73 34.46 6.20
C ASN A 22 9.44 33.74 5.04
N LEU A 23 9.90 32.51 5.30
CA LEU A 23 10.46 31.65 4.27
C LEU A 23 9.34 31.36 3.26
N PRO A 24 9.60 31.49 1.95
CA PRO A 24 8.61 31.12 0.96
C PRO A 24 8.22 29.66 1.19
N ILE A 25 6.91 29.41 1.30
CA ILE A 25 6.34 28.06 1.33
C ILE A 25 6.83 27.37 0.05
N GLN A 26 7.81 26.48 0.18
CA GLN A 26 8.24 25.67 -0.95
C GLN A 26 7.06 24.77 -1.34
N PRO A 27 6.70 24.67 -2.63
CA PRO A 27 5.69 23.72 -3.05
C PRO A 27 6.17 22.33 -2.63
N VAL A 28 5.34 21.62 -1.86
CA VAL A 28 5.53 20.18 -1.62
C VAL A 28 5.68 19.54 -2.99
N ALA A 29 6.85 18.96 -3.26
CA ALA A 29 7.12 18.29 -4.51
C ALA A 29 6.00 17.27 -4.75
N ALA A 30 5.23 17.47 -5.82
CA ALA A 30 4.21 16.52 -6.22
C ALA A 30 4.89 15.16 -6.39
N GLN A 31 4.53 14.18 -5.54
CA GLN A 31 4.96 12.81 -5.76
C GLN A 31 4.60 12.42 -7.20
N PRO A 32 5.45 11.68 -7.93
CA PRO A 32 5.14 11.30 -9.30
C PRO A 32 3.81 10.57 -9.27
N GLN A 33 2.77 11.20 -9.82
CA GLN A 33 1.40 10.74 -9.75
C GLN A 33 1.20 9.37 -10.45
N ASN A 34 2.25 8.90 -11.14
CA ASN A 34 2.27 7.71 -12.00
C ASN A 34 3.26 6.62 -11.52
N ALA A 35 3.80 6.71 -10.30
CA ALA A 35 4.65 5.65 -9.77
C ALA A 35 3.80 4.47 -9.30
N CYS A 36 4.09 3.28 -9.83
CA CYS A 36 3.47 2.05 -9.37
C CYS A 36 3.71 1.83 -7.87
N GLN A 37 2.64 1.56 -7.12
CA GLN A 37 2.70 1.23 -5.70
C GLN A 37 2.02 -0.12 -5.49
N SER A 38 2.79 -1.22 -5.54
CA SER A 38 2.34 -2.49 -5.00
C SER A 38 2.74 -2.65 -3.55
N TRP A 39 1.97 -3.49 -2.85
CA TRP A 39 2.25 -3.96 -1.50
C TRP A 39 3.04 -5.26 -1.52
N PHE A 40 3.17 -5.92 -2.67
CA PHE A 40 4.00 -7.10 -2.81
C PHE A 40 5.48 -6.72 -2.73
N ARG A 41 6.27 -7.55 -2.06
CA ARG A 41 7.72 -7.42 -1.95
C ARG A 41 8.37 -8.75 -2.25
N LEU A 42 9.62 -8.71 -2.69
CA LEU A 42 10.49 -9.88 -2.72
C LEU A 42 11.48 -9.76 -1.57
N VAL A 43 11.71 -10.86 -0.86
CA VAL A 43 12.84 -10.94 0.06
C VAL A 43 14.12 -10.94 -0.76
N GLN A 44 15.03 -10.02 -0.44
CA GLN A 44 16.30 -9.83 -1.13
C GLN A 44 17.43 -9.76 -0.11
N THR A 45 18.26 -10.79 -0.10
CA THR A 45 19.51 -10.85 0.66
C THR A 45 20.69 -10.96 -0.30
N ARG A 46 21.84 -10.40 0.09
CA ARG A 46 23.04 -10.36 -0.76
C ARG A 46 23.56 -11.76 -1.05
N ASP A 47 23.55 -12.63 -0.04
CA ASP A 47 24.23 -13.92 -0.08
C ASP A 47 23.23 -15.09 -0.25
N GLY A 48 21.94 -14.79 -0.46
CA GLY A 48 20.88 -15.80 -0.63
C GLY A 48 20.32 -16.37 0.68
N ASP A 49 20.85 -15.95 1.82
CA ASP A 49 20.41 -16.40 3.14
C ASP A 49 18.95 -16.03 3.43
N PRO A 50 18.24 -16.81 4.26
CA PRO A 50 16.90 -16.47 4.70
C PRO A 50 16.91 -15.31 5.70
N VAL A 51 15.85 -14.50 5.65
CA VAL A 51 15.57 -13.46 6.65
C VAL A 51 14.81 -14.08 7.83
N LEU A 52 15.15 -13.66 9.04
CA LEU A 52 14.44 -14.10 10.25
C LEU A 52 13.08 -13.41 10.36
N LEU A 53 12.03 -14.22 10.51
CA LEU A 53 10.69 -13.73 10.83
C LEU A 53 10.55 -13.65 12.35
N ARG A 54 10.14 -12.49 12.87
CA ARG A 54 10.00 -12.26 14.31
C ARG A 54 8.56 -11.93 14.70
N ALA A 55 8.19 -12.24 15.94
CA ALA A 55 6.86 -11.91 16.48
C ALA A 55 6.64 -10.39 16.55
N ASN A 56 7.70 -9.66 16.91
CA ASN A 56 7.73 -8.20 17.07
C ASN A 56 9.11 -7.69 16.58
N PRO A 57 9.29 -6.38 16.36
CA PRO A 57 10.61 -5.78 16.17
C PRO A 57 11.59 -6.22 17.27
N ASN A 58 12.73 -6.79 16.89
CA ASN A 58 13.74 -7.36 17.81
C ASN A 58 13.25 -8.50 18.74
N GLY A 59 12.01 -8.99 18.57
CA GLY A 59 11.41 -10.02 19.42
C GLY A 59 11.85 -11.45 19.08
N ALA A 60 11.16 -12.45 19.62
CA ALA A 60 11.46 -13.86 19.36
C ALA A 60 11.40 -14.21 17.87
N VAL A 61 12.30 -15.08 17.41
CA VAL A 61 12.28 -15.64 16.05
C VAL A 61 11.18 -16.70 15.97
N ILE A 62 10.22 -16.51 15.07
CA ILE A 62 9.05 -17.37 14.87
C ILE A 62 9.05 -18.07 13.50
N GLY A 63 10.11 -17.86 12.73
CA GLY A 63 10.28 -18.46 11.41
C GLY A 63 11.45 -17.86 10.63
N ARG A 64 11.54 -18.30 9.38
CA ARG A 64 12.51 -17.84 8.39
C ARG A 64 11.80 -17.67 7.06
N VAL A 65 12.22 -16.69 6.26
CA VAL A 65 11.70 -16.42 4.93
C VAL A 65 12.85 -16.45 3.96
N ASN A 66 12.81 -17.34 2.98
CA ASN A 66 13.91 -17.55 2.04
C ASN A 66 14.08 -16.35 1.11
N ASN A 67 15.32 -16.14 0.63
CA ASN A 67 15.60 -15.18 -0.43
C ASN A 67 14.75 -15.47 -1.69
N GLY A 68 14.31 -14.41 -2.37
CA GLY A 68 13.41 -14.48 -3.52
C GLY A 68 11.96 -14.81 -3.18
N HIS A 69 11.62 -15.11 -1.93
CA HIS A 69 10.24 -15.40 -1.56
C HIS A 69 9.39 -14.13 -1.63
N GLU A 70 8.22 -14.26 -2.23
CA GLU A 70 7.24 -13.19 -2.32
C GLU A 70 6.44 -13.06 -1.02
N VAL A 71 6.22 -11.83 -0.58
CA VAL A 71 5.49 -11.50 0.64
C VAL A 71 4.59 -10.29 0.40
N LEU A 72 3.53 -10.16 1.19
CA LEU A 72 2.71 -8.95 1.22
C LEU A 72 3.20 -8.06 2.36
N PHE A 73 3.63 -6.85 2.06
CA PHE A 73 3.91 -5.83 3.05
C PHE A 73 2.62 -5.26 3.61
N ASN A 74 2.44 -5.28 4.93
CA ASN A 74 1.29 -4.70 5.60
C ASN A 74 1.63 -3.23 5.90
N GLY A 75 1.55 -2.38 4.88
CA GLY A 75 2.22 -1.08 4.84
C GLY A 75 1.72 0.06 5.72
N GLY A 76 0.94 -0.23 6.76
CA GLY A 76 0.82 0.65 7.92
C GLY A 76 1.93 0.44 8.97
N ASP A 77 2.61 -0.70 8.94
CA ASP A 77 3.41 -1.19 10.07
C ASP A 77 4.91 -1.19 9.75
N ARG A 78 5.47 0.01 9.57
CA ARG A 78 6.91 0.24 9.69
C ARG A 78 7.22 0.79 11.06
N THR A 79 8.15 0.16 11.75
CA THR A 79 8.63 0.64 13.05
C THR A 79 10.16 0.55 13.06
N GLY A 80 10.81 1.70 12.96
CA GLY A 80 12.26 1.78 12.80
C GLY A 80 12.71 1.02 11.55
N ALA A 81 13.62 0.05 11.74
CA ALA A 81 14.18 -0.79 10.67
C ALA A 81 13.34 -2.06 10.35
N TRP A 82 12.12 -2.17 10.89
CA TRP A 82 11.29 -3.36 10.77
C TRP A 82 10.02 -3.10 9.98
N ALA A 83 9.59 -4.12 9.23
CA ALA A 83 8.35 -4.13 8.46
C ALA A 83 7.53 -5.38 8.82
N ASN A 84 6.22 -5.20 9.02
CA ASN A 84 5.30 -6.33 9.13
C ASN A 84 4.94 -6.86 7.74
N ILE A 85 4.94 -8.18 7.60
CA ILE A 85 4.61 -8.88 6.37
C ILE A 85 3.60 -10.00 6.63
N THR A 86 2.88 -10.35 5.58
CA THR A 86 2.05 -11.55 5.47
C THR A 86 2.71 -12.53 4.50
N LEU A 87 2.83 -13.78 4.93
CA LEU A 87 3.25 -14.91 4.11
C LEU A 87 2.02 -15.60 3.50
N LYS A 88 2.26 -16.40 2.46
CA LYS A 88 1.26 -17.35 1.96
C LYS A 88 0.70 -18.20 3.11
N GLY A 89 -0.61 -18.43 3.12
CA GLY A 89 -1.33 -19.08 4.21
C GLY A 89 -1.67 -18.15 5.38
N GLY A 90 -1.49 -16.83 5.22
CA GLY A 90 -1.94 -15.81 6.17
C GLY A 90 -1.07 -15.61 7.41
N LYS A 91 0.06 -16.33 7.56
CA LYS A 91 0.97 -16.14 8.69
C LYS A 91 1.64 -14.78 8.61
N THR A 92 1.57 -13.99 9.69
CA THR A 92 2.19 -12.67 9.78
C THR A 92 3.43 -12.66 10.67
N GLY A 93 4.27 -11.64 10.50
CA GLY A 93 5.42 -11.38 11.37
C GLY A 93 6.28 -10.22 10.85
N TRP A 94 7.37 -9.94 11.57
CA TRP A 94 8.25 -8.81 11.33
C TRP A 94 9.59 -9.25 10.74
N VAL A 95 10.05 -8.54 9.72
CA VAL A 95 11.36 -8.71 9.09
C VAL A 95 12.08 -7.37 9.03
N ALA A 96 13.40 -7.38 8.87
CA ALA A 96 14.14 -6.14 8.66
C ALA A 96 13.81 -5.57 7.27
N ASP A 97 13.33 -4.32 7.22
CA ASP A 97 12.79 -3.66 6.03
C ASP A 97 13.83 -3.56 4.89
N ARG A 98 15.12 -3.46 5.25
CA ARG A 98 16.23 -3.44 4.30
C ARG A 98 16.33 -4.66 3.38
N PHE A 99 15.66 -5.77 3.72
CA PHE A 99 15.62 -6.98 2.89
C PHE A 99 14.33 -7.09 2.07
N LEU A 100 13.44 -6.10 2.10
CA LEU A 100 12.23 -6.08 1.29
C LEU A 100 12.45 -5.24 0.02
N GLY A 101 12.75 -5.95 -1.06
CA GLY A 101 12.85 -5.37 -2.40
C GLY A 101 11.49 -5.02 -2.99
N ARG A 102 11.47 -3.99 -3.85
CA ARG A 102 10.29 -3.71 -4.69
C ARG A 102 9.96 -4.94 -5.54
N HIS A 103 8.68 -5.22 -5.70
CA HIS A 103 8.25 -6.31 -6.56
C HIS A 103 8.54 -5.91 -8.03
N PRO A 104 8.94 -6.82 -8.93
CA PRO A 104 9.29 -6.47 -10.32
C PRO A 104 8.16 -5.75 -11.08
N ALA A 105 6.91 -6.03 -10.75
CA ALA A 105 5.76 -5.30 -11.29
C ALA A 105 5.72 -3.79 -10.93
N ASP A 106 6.54 -3.35 -9.97
CA ASP A 106 6.67 -1.94 -9.55
C ASP A 106 7.75 -1.18 -10.33
N THR A 107 8.43 -1.84 -11.27
CA THR A 107 9.50 -1.22 -12.08
C THR A 107 8.97 -0.52 -13.33
N ALA A 108 7.69 -0.73 -13.68
CA ALA A 108 7.05 -0.12 -14.83
C ALA A 108 6.39 1.24 -14.50
N GLN A 109 6.31 2.11 -15.51
CA GLN A 109 5.43 3.29 -15.46
C GLN A 109 3.98 2.83 -15.40
N PHE A 110 3.21 3.36 -14.46
CA PHE A 110 1.82 2.98 -14.31
C PHE A 110 0.95 3.72 -15.33
N THR A 111 0.25 2.96 -16.18
CA THR A 111 -0.59 3.49 -17.28
C THR A 111 -2.08 3.54 -16.93
N GLY A 112 -2.43 3.35 -15.65
CA GLY A 112 -3.82 3.38 -15.18
C GLY A 112 -4.50 2.01 -15.11
N GLN A 113 -3.80 0.91 -15.46
CA GLN A 113 -4.35 -0.44 -15.36
C GLN A 113 -3.63 -1.28 -14.30
N TYR A 114 -4.43 -1.90 -13.42
CA TYR A 114 -3.96 -2.86 -12.45
C TYR A 114 -4.32 -4.29 -12.86
N ARG A 115 -3.54 -5.23 -12.33
CA ARG A 115 -3.86 -6.65 -12.28
C ARG A 115 -4.12 -7.04 -10.82
N ILE A 116 -5.15 -7.86 -10.61
CA ILE A 116 -5.45 -8.42 -9.28
C ILE A 116 -4.39 -9.46 -8.91
N LYS A 117 -3.89 -9.39 -7.69
CA LYS A 117 -2.94 -10.35 -7.13
C LYS A 117 -3.26 -10.65 -5.66
N THR A 118 -3.16 -11.92 -5.29
CA THR A 118 -3.25 -12.41 -3.91
C THR A 118 -2.13 -13.42 -3.66
N LEU A 119 -1.73 -13.61 -2.39
CA LEU A 119 -0.70 -14.59 -2.04
C LEU A 119 -1.17 -16.03 -2.22
N ASP A 120 -2.43 -16.29 -1.89
CA ASP A 120 -3.00 -17.65 -1.84
C ASP A 120 -3.71 -18.07 -3.12
N GLY A 121 -3.87 -17.16 -4.09
CA GLY A 121 -4.63 -17.42 -5.31
C GLY A 121 -6.15 -17.21 -5.15
N ASP A 122 -6.59 -16.83 -3.95
CA ASP A 122 -7.99 -16.56 -3.65
C ASP A 122 -8.51 -15.31 -4.36
N SER A 123 -9.82 -15.29 -4.61
CA SER A 123 -10.51 -14.13 -5.13
C SER A 123 -10.68 -13.03 -4.08
N VAL A 124 -10.81 -11.80 -4.55
CA VAL A 124 -10.97 -10.60 -3.71
C VAL A 124 -12.30 -9.93 -4.01
N ALA A 125 -12.96 -9.43 -2.97
CA ALA A 125 -14.22 -8.74 -3.13
C ALA A 125 -14.04 -7.34 -3.74
N LEU A 126 -14.73 -7.08 -4.85
CA LEU A 126 -15.03 -5.73 -5.31
C LEU A 126 -16.19 -5.20 -4.45
N ARG A 127 -16.03 -4.03 -3.83
CA ARG A 127 -17.00 -3.48 -2.87
C ARG A 127 -17.68 -2.23 -3.40
N ALA A 128 -18.92 -2.00 -2.97
CA ALA A 128 -19.68 -0.82 -3.38
C ALA A 128 -19.08 0.50 -2.85
N ASN A 129 -18.47 0.46 -1.66
CA ASN A 129 -17.84 1.61 -1.01
C ASN A 129 -16.43 1.24 -0.56
N ALA A 130 -15.56 2.24 -0.41
CA ALA A 130 -14.26 2.07 0.21
C ALA A 130 -14.41 1.58 1.66
N GLY A 131 -13.68 0.54 2.02
CA GLY A 131 -13.64 -0.01 3.37
C GLY A 131 -14.19 -1.43 3.50
N LEU A 132 -13.77 -2.11 4.57
CA LEU A 132 -14.14 -3.50 4.86
C LEU A 132 -15.63 -3.68 5.17
N ARG A 133 -16.32 -2.60 5.57
CA ARG A 133 -17.76 -2.58 5.83
C ARG A 133 -18.61 -2.37 4.56
N GLY A 134 -17.99 -2.04 3.43
CA GLY A 134 -18.70 -1.91 2.16
C GLY A 134 -19.23 -3.25 1.66
N LYS A 135 -20.47 -3.30 1.15
CA LYS A 135 -21.05 -4.52 0.58
C LYS A 135 -20.20 -5.06 -0.57
N ALA A 136 -19.91 -6.35 -0.57
CA ALA A 136 -19.30 -7.03 -1.73
C ALA A 136 -20.32 -7.09 -2.87
N ILE A 137 -19.93 -6.63 -4.06
CA ILE A 137 -20.78 -6.55 -5.26
C ILE A 137 -20.26 -7.41 -6.41
N ALA A 138 -19.01 -7.85 -6.34
CA ALA A 138 -18.43 -8.87 -7.21
C ALA A 138 -17.22 -9.52 -6.52
N SER A 139 -16.71 -10.59 -7.13
CA SER A 139 -15.50 -11.30 -6.72
C SER A 139 -14.54 -11.35 -7.90
N LEU A 140 -13.34 -10.81 -7.74
CA LEU A 140 -12.31 -10.73 -8.77
C LEU A 140 -11.21 -11.74 -8.49
N LYS A 141 -10.81 -12.50 -9.50
CA LYS A 141 -9.76 -13.52 -9.41
C LYS A 141 -8.39 -12.92 -9.65
N PRO A 142 -7.32 -13.52 -9.11
CA PRO A 142 -5.96 -13.15 -9.49
C PRO A 142 -5.78 -13.23 -11.02
N GLY A 143 -5.13 -12.23 -11.58
CA GLY A 143 -4.97 -12.07 -13.03
C GLY A 143 -6.02 -11.17 -13.69
N ASP A 144 -7.17 -10.93 -13.07
CA ASP A 144 -8.18 -10.01 -13.59
C ASP A 144 -7.62 -8.61 -13.74
N LEU A 145 -8.09 -7.89 -14.77
CA LEU A 145 -7.65 -6.54 -15.08
C LEU A 145 -8.72 -5.52 -14.74
N VAL A 146 -8.25 -4.43 -14.15
CA VAL A 146 -9.10 -3.33 -13.73
C VAL A 146 -8.42 -2.00 -14.02
N THR A 147 -9.20 -1.03 -14.48
CA THR A 147 -8.71 0.32 -14.76
C THR A 147 -8.95 1.20 -13.55
N GLN A 148 -7.93 1.91 -13.09
CA GLN A 148 -8.05 2.88 -12.01
C GLN A 148 -8.99 4.02 -12.43
N VAL A 149 -9.87 4.40 -11.51
CA VAL A 149 -10.72 5.59 -11.64
C VAL A 149 -10.27 6.66 -10.67
N LYS A 150 -10.13 6.31 -9.38
CA LYS A 150 -9.62 7.22 -8.34
C LYS A 150 -9.14 6.47 -7.10
N THR A 151 -8.41 7.15 -6.24
CA THR A 151 -7.89 6.63 -4.96
C THR A 151 -8.61 7.30 -3.78
N VAL A 152 -8.97 6.50 -2.77
CA VAL A 152 -9.59 6.94 -1.51
C VAL A 152 -8.91 6.19 -0.35
N GLY A 153 -7.87 6.80 0.23
CA GLY A 153 -7.02 6.12 1.21
C GLY A 153 -6.43 4.84 0.62
N GLU A 154 -6.53 3.72 1.36
CA GLU A 154 -6.05 2.40 0.94
C GLU A 154 -6.99 1.65 -0.03
N TRP A 155 -7.95 2.36 -0.62
CA TRP A 155 -8.93 1.79 -1.53
C TRP A 155 -8.86 2.49 -2.87
N ILE A 156 -8.89 1.70 -3.94
CA ILE A 156 -8.91 2.19 -5.31
C ILE A 156 -10.30 1.93 -5.88
N GLN A 157 -10.96 2.97 -6.37
CA GLN A 157 -12.11 2.78 -7.24
C GLN A 157 -11.59 2.34 -8.61
N VAL A 158 -12.14 1.24 -9.10
CA VAL A 158 -11.74 0.64 -10.37
C VAL A 158 -12.94 0.35 -11.25
N LYS A 159 -12.69 0.24 -12.55
CA LYS A 159 -13.62 -0.26 -13.56
C LYS A 159 -13.17 -1.62 -14.05
N THR A 160 -14.03 -2.63 -13.97
CA THR A 160 -13.76 -3.98 -14.49
C THR A 160 -13.83 -4.01 -16.01
N SER A 161 -13.36 -5.09 -16.63
CA SER A 161 -13.51 -5.33 -18.08
C SER A 161 -14.97 -5.33 -18.56
N THR A 162 -15.91 -5.74 -17.69
CA THR A 162 -17.36 -5.70 -17.94
C THR A 162 -17.98 -4.31 -17.72
N GLY A 163 -17.18 -3.32 -17.30
CA GLY A 163 -17.60 -1.95 -17.07
C GLY A 163 -18.15 -1.66 -15.67
N GLN A 164 -18.18 -2.64 -14.77
CA GLN A 164 -18.67 -2.47 -13.41
C GLN A 164 -17.71 -1.60 -12.59
N LEU A 165 -18.26 -0.65 -11.83
CA LEU A 165 -17.50 0.19 -10.91
C LEU A 165 -17.57 -0.34 -9.48
N GLY A 166 -16.45 -0.30 -8.77
CA GLY A 166 -16.38 -0.60 -7.34
C GLY A 166 -15.02 -0.29 -6.74
N PHE A 167 -14.86 -0.58 -5.46
CA PHE A 167 -13.66 -0.33 -4.68
C PHE A 167 -12.96 -1.63 -4.32
N ILE A 168 -11.63 -1.62 -4.43
CA ILE A 168 -10.76 -2.73 -4.07
C ILE A 168 -9.61 -2.20 -3.21
N SER A 169 -9.14 -2.99 -2.26
CA SER A 169 -8.00 -2.59 -1.44
C SER A 169 -6.72 -2.60 -2.28
N SER A 170 -5.92 -1.55 -2.13
CA SER A 170 -4.64 -1.34 -2.83
C SER A 170 -3.66 -2.52 -2.65
N GLN A 171 -3.74 -3.23 -1.52
CA GLN A 171 -2.89 -4.38 -1.21
C GLN A 171 -3.01 -5.54 -2.20
N TYR A 172 -4.14 -5.64 -2.91
CA TYR A 172 -4.38 -6.70 -3.90
C TYR A 172 -4.06 -6.28 -5.33
N LEU A 173 -3.42 -5.13 -5.52
CA LEU A 173 -3.14 -4.56 -6.83
C LEU A 173 -1.64 -4.57 -7.13
N VAL A 174 -1.31 -5.03 -8.34
CA VAL A 174 0.00 -4.83 -8.96
C VAL A 174 -0.21 -4.10 -10.28
N CYS A 175 0.75 -3.26 -10.67
CA CYS A 175 0.66 -2.57 -11.94
C CYS A 175 0.80 -3.54 -13.11
N ARG A 176 0.23 -3.13 -14.24
CA ARG A 176 0.31 -3.84 -15.50
C ARG A 176 0.86 -2.92 -16.60
#